data_AF-A0A6M5IYF8-F1
#
_entry.id   AF-A0A6M5IYF8-F1
#
_cell.length_a   1.000
_cell.length_b   1.000
_cell.length_c   1.000
_cell.angle_alpha   90.00
_cell.angle_beta   90.00
_cell.angle_gamma   90.00
#
_symmetry.space_group_name_H-M   'P 1'
#
loop_
_entity.id
_entity.type
_entity.pdbx_description
1 polymer ?
#
loop_
_entity_poly.entity_id
_entity_poly.type
_entity_poly.pdbx_seq_one_letter_code
_entity_poly.pdbx_strand_id
1 'polypeptide(L)'
;MAETPFTPDIPAAFGAALDSLRRADTRAELVVHEIPAPANLAPNAVALAADVTPQRHGADSELGTGRFILLHDESRPEAWGGEFRVVCFAQAPLETEIGLDPFLADVAWSWLVDALDARGANYISASGTATKIISTGFGELSSQGDGAQIELRASWTPTDHNLQAHVEGWSELLCMLAGLPPVVDGVTMLQARRARRE
;
A
#
# COMPACT_ATOMS: atom_id res chain seq x y z
N MET A 1 43.04 -15.02 18.43
CA MET A 1 41.90 -15.51 17.63
C MET A 1 40.88 -14.41 17.63
N ALA A 2 40.74 -13.68 16.51
CA ALA A 2 39.73 -12.64 16.40
C ALA A 2 38.39 -13.33 16.10
N GLU A 3 37.40 -13.12 16.98
CA GLU A 3 36.01 -13.48 16.70
C GLU A 3 35.53 -12.66 15.51
N THR A 4 35.24 -13.34 14.39
CA THR A 4 34.47 -12.76 13.30
C THR A 4 33.09 -12.41 13.85
N PRO A 5 32.59 -11.16 13.71
CA PRO A 5 31.27 -10.81 14.19
C PRO A 5 30.23 -11.71 13.51
N PHE A 6 29.37 -12.35 14.31
CA PHE A 6 28.20 -13.10 13.85
C PHE A 6 27.29 -12.10 13.13
N THR A 7 27.38 -12.05 11.80
CA THR A 7 26.35 -11.44 10.99
C THR A 7 25.23 -12.48 10.96
N PRO A 8 24.03 -12.20 11.50
CA PRO A 8 22.94 -13.15 11.38
C PRO A 8 22.74 -13.44 9.90
N ASP A 9 22.96 -14.69 9.49
CA ASP A 9 22.81 -15.11 8.11
C ASP A 9 21.34 -14.92 7.72
N ILE A 10 21.10 -13.96 6.84
CA ILE A 10 19.78 -13.73 6.25
C ILE A 10 19.42 -15.00 5.46
N PRO A 11 18.28 -15.67 5.73
CA PRO A 11 17.88 -16.85 4.97
C PRO A 11 17.85 -16.56 3.47
N ALA A 12 18.34 -17.49 2.65
CA ALA A 12 18.48 -17.27 1.20
C ALA A 12 17.16 -16.89 0.52
N ALA A 13 16.03 -17.48 0.95
CA ALA A 13 14.69 -17.14 0.48
C ALA A 13 14.34 -15.68 0.79
N PHE A 14 14.59 -15.23 2.03
CA PHE A 14 14.35 -13.84 2.43
C PHE A 14 15.29 -12.87 1.71
N GLY A 15 16.57 -13.22 1.53
CA GLY A 15 17.51 -12.43 0.75
C GLY A 15 17.05 -12.23 -0.71
N ALA A 16 16.61 -13.29 -1.38
CA ALA A 16 16.05 -13.21 -2.72
C ALA A 16 14.78 -12.34 -2.79
N ALA A 17 13.91 -12.46 -1.79
CA ALA A 17 12.71 -11.63 -1.66
C ALA A 17 13.05 -10.15 -1.47
N LEU A 18 14.05 -9.82 -0.64
CA LEU A 18 14.52 -8.44 -0.45
C LEU A 18 15.08 -7.84 -1.73
N ASP A 19 15.92 -8.59 -2.45
CA ASP A 19 16.47 -8.13 -3.72
C ASP A 19 15.37 -7.89 -4.76
N SER A 20 14.33 -8.73 -4.76
CA SER A 20 13.14 -8.55 -5.61
C SER A 20 12.35 -7.31 -5.23
N LEU A 21 12.03 -7.15 -3.95
CA LEU A 21 11.31 -6.01 -3.41
C LEU A 21 11.99 -4.67 -3.76
N ARG A 22 13.32 -4.61 -3.69
CA ARG A 22 14.11 -3.41 -4.02
C ARG A 22 14.09 -3.02 -5.50
N ARG A 23 13.65 -3.90 -6.39
CA ARG A 23 13.53 -3.62 -7.84
C ARG A 23 12.16 -3.08 -8.23
N ALA A 24 11.21 -2.97 -7.29
CA ALA A 24 9.89 -2.42 -7.56
C ALA A 24 9.97 -1.03 -8.18
N ASP A 25 9.28 -0.85 -9.31
CA ASP A 25 9.18 0.44 -9.99
C ASP A 25 7.85 1.10 -9.62
N THR A 26 7.94 2.26 -8.97
CA THR A 26 6.76 2.98 -8.46
C THR A 26 6.56 4.29 -9.18
N ARG A 27 5.32 4.74 -9.23
CA ARG A 27 4.95 6.01 -9.84
C ARG A 27 5.71 7.19 -9.23
N ALA A 28 6.01 8.19 -10.05
CA ALA A 28 6.75 9.37 -9.62
C ALA A 28 6.00 10.24 -8.58
N GLU A 29 4.68 10.09 -8.50
CA GLU A 29 3.85 10.71 -7.47
C GLU A 29 3.93 9.99 -6.10
N LEU A 30 4.43 8.75 -6.05
CA LEU A 30 4.52 7.95 -4.83
C LEU A 30 5.98 7.90 -4.33
N VAL A 31 6.20 8.33 -3.09
CA VAL A 31 7.51 8.23 -2.45
C VAL A 31 7.53 7.00 -1.55
N VAL A 32 8.25 5.97 -1.97
CA VAL A 32 8.41 4.73 -1.19
C VAL A 32 9.78 4.68 -0.54
N HIS A 33 9.84 4.34 0.75
CA HIS A 33 11.10 4.19 1.48
C HIS A 33 10.99 3.11 2.56
N GLU A 34 12.13 2.49 2.90
CA GLU A 34 12.21 1.50 3.96
C GLU A 34 12.09 2.17 5.35
N ILE A 35 11.34 1.54 6.25
CA ILE A 35 11.17 1.96 7.64
C ILE A 35 11.49 0.78 8.57
N PRO A 36 11.76 1.03 9.87
CA PRO A 36 11.92 -0.05 10.83
C PRO A 36 10.69 -0.96 10.87
N ALA A 37 10.89 -2.26 10.67
CA ALA A 37 9.81 -3.24 10.78
C ALA A 37 9.33 -3.38 12.24
N PRO A 38 8.03 -3.66 12.46
CA PRO A 38 7.54 -3.88 13.82
C PRO A 38 8.23 -5.08 14.47
N ALA A 39 8.61 -4.92 15.73
CA ALA A 39 9.30 -5.96 16.49
C ALA A 39 8.39 -7.17 16.77
N ASN A 40 9.00 -8.36 16.88
CA ASN A 40 8.37 -9.60 17.36
C ASN A 40 7.22 -10.14 16.49
N LEU A 41 7.13 -9.75 15.21
CA LEU A 41 6.15 -10.34 14.28
C LEU A 41 6.67 -11.60 13.59
N ALA A 42 7.97 -11.66 13.31
CA ALA A 42 8.64 -12.75 12.60
C ALA A 42 10.14 -12.75 12.90
N PRO A 43 10.85 -13.87 12.67
CA PRO A 43 12.32 -13.90 12.74
C PRO A 43 12.98 -12.91 11.78
N ASN A 44 12.39 -12.72 10.60
CA ASN A 44 12.86 -11.79 9.58
C ASN A 44 11.70 -10.93 9.07
N ALA A 45 11.91 -9.63 8.94
CA ALA A 45 10.90 -8.71 8.43
C ALA A 45 11.54 -7.49 7.74
N VAL A 46 10.84 -6.95 6.75
CA VAL A 46 11.12 -5.64 6.14
C VAL A 46 9.83 -4.85 6.04
N ALA A 47 9.91 -3.54 6.23
CA ALA A 47 8.76 -2.66 6.13
C ALA A 47 9.06 -1.47 5.22
N LEU A 48 8.08 -1.12 4.39
CA LEU A 48 8.08 0.06 3.55
C LEU A 48 6.97 0.98 4.03
N ALA A 49 7.23 2.29 3.99
CA ALA A 49 6.23 3.33 4.03
C ALA A 49 6.13 3.97 2.65
N ALA A 50 4.94 4.45 2.31
CA ALA A 50 4.72 5.20 1.10
C ALA A 50 3.75 6.35 1.32
N ASP A 51 4.07 7.49 0.72
CA ASP A 51 3.24 8.69 0.76
C ASP A 51 3.02 9.22 -0.65
N VAL A 52 1.77 9.55 -0.99
CA VAL A 52 1.41 10.13 -2.29
C VAL A 52 1.61 11.64 -2.22
N THR A 53 2.51 12.16 -3.05
CA THR A 53 2.86 13.58 -3.12
C THR A 53 2.27 14.22 -4.39
N PRO A 54 1.59 15.38 -4.28
CA PRO A 54 1.11 16.09 -5.47
C PRO A 54 2.29 16.71 -6.24
N GLN A 55 2.59 16.20 -7.44
CA GLN A 55 3.63 16.77 -8.30
C GLN A 55 3.28 18.15 -8.90
N ARG A 56 2.07 18.70 -8.70
CA ARG A 56 1.68 20.03 -9.24
C ARG A 56 0.80 20.86 -8.29
N HIS A 57 1.39 21.97 -7.83
CA HIS A 57 0.77 23.19 -7.30
C HIS A 57 -0.20 23.05 -6.12
N GLY A 58 0.32 23.28 -4.91
CA GLY A 58 -0.26 24.33 -4.06
C GLY A 58 -1.02 23.92 -2.80
N ALA A 59 -1.02 22.66 -2.39
CA ALA A 59 -1.49 22.28 -1.06
C ALA A 59 -0.74 21.05 -0.53
N ASP A 60 -0.26 21.13 0.71
CA ASP A 60 0.16 20.00 1.55
C ASP A 60 -1.09 19.15 1.89
N SER A 61 -1.69 18.54 0.90
CA SER A 61 -2.77 17.57 1.13
C SER A 61 -2.14 16.19 1.26
N GLU A 62 -2.34 15.53 2.39
CA GLU A 62 -2.06 14.10 2.55
C GLU A 62 -3.00 13.33 1.61
N LEU A 63 -2.56 13.01 0.39
CA LEU A 63 -3.43 12.37 -0.61
C LEU A 63 -3.65 10.88 -0.32
N GLY A 64 -2.67 10.24 0.28
CA GLY A 64 -2.75 8.85 0.73
C GLY A 64 -1.43 8.38 1.29
N THR A 65 -1.48 7.53 2.30
CA THR A 65 -0.30 6.92 2.93
C THR A 65 -0.51 5.42 3.08
N GLY A 66 0.57 4.66 3.09
CA GLY A 66 0.52 3.23 3.27
C GLY A 66 1.73 2.66 3.98
N ARG A 67 1.56 1.43 4.46
CA ARG A 67 2.64 0.57 4.94
C ARG A 67 2.53 -0.80 4.30
N PHE A 68 3.67 -1.33 3.88
CA PHE A 68 3.82 -2.69 3.38
C PHE A 68 4.85 -3.40 4.24
N ILE A 69 4.48 -4.50 4.87
CA ILE A 69 5.37 -5.26 5.75
C ILE A 69 5.45 -6.68 5.21
N LEU A 70 6.65 -7.11 4.83
CA LEU A 70 6.93 -8.50 4.50
C LEU A 70 7.52 -9.19 5.73
N LEU A 71 6.89 -10.27 6.13
CA LEU A 71 7.32 -11.17 7.19
C LEU A 71 7.84 -12.47 6.57
N HIS A 72 8.88 -13.05 7.16
CA HIS A 72 9.43 -14.34 6.77
C HIS A 72 9.78 -15.20 7.98
N ASP A 73 9.30 -16.44 7.96
CA ASP A 73 9.52 -17.46 8.99
C ASP A 73 9.61 -18.87 8.36
N GLU A 74 10.80 -19.48 8.43
CA GLU A 74 11.07 -20.82 7.87
C GLU A 74 10.25 -21.93 8.55
N SER A 75 9.71 -21.67 9.74
CA SER A 75 8.82 -22.62 10.44
C SER A 75 7.44 -22.73 9.78
N ARG A 76 7.10 -21.82 8.86
CA ARG A 76 5.83 -21.76 8.12
C ARG A 76 4.62 -21.77 9.06
N PRO A 77 4.40 -20.67 9.82
CA PRO A 77 3.26 -20.56 10.72
C PRO A 77 1.95 -20.91 10.02
N GLU A 78 1.14 -21.79 10.62
CA GLU A 78 -0.11 -22.29 10.02
C GLU A 78 -1.04 -21.15 9.60
N ALA A 79 -1.14 -20.10 10.42
CA ALA A 79 -1.96 -18.92 10.15
C ALA A 79 -1.54 -18.13 8.89
N TRP A 80 -0.31 -18.33 8.40
CA TRP A 80 0.17 -17.70 7.18
C TRP A 80 -0.08 -18.58 5.96
N GLY A 81 -0.09 -19.90 6.11
CA GLY A 81 -0.21 -20.81 4.96
C GLY A 81 1.02 -20.78 4.03
N GLY A 82 2.17 -20.35 4.52
CA GLY A 82 3.43 -20.22 3.79
C GLY A 82 4.56 -19.69 4.68
N GLU A 83 5.77 -19.58 4.13
CA GLU A 83 6.92 -18.99 4.85
C GLU A 83 6.93 -17.46 4.82
N PHE A 84 6.19 -16.86 3.89
CA PHE A 84 6.00 -15.41 3.78
C PHE A 84 4.61 -14.97 4.20
N ARG A 85 4.51 -13.76 4.76
CA ARG A 85 3.24 -13.06 4.95
C ARG A 85 3.43 -11.58 4.69
N VAL A 86 2.59 -11.02 3.83
CA VAL A 86 2.48 -9.58 3.68
C VAL A 86 1.38 -9.07 4.59
N VAL A 87 1.66 -7.97 5.28
CA VAL A 87 0.67 -7.16 6.01
C VAL A 87 0.71 -5.75 5.43
N CYS A 88 -0.44 -5.25 5.03
CA CYS A 88 -0.61 -3.98 4.33
C CYS A 88 -1.58 -3.08 5.10
N PHE A 89 -1.24 -1.81 5.14
CA PHE A 89 -2.10 -0.71 5.56
C PHE A 89 -2.12 0.34 4.44
N ALA A 90 -3.29 0.88 4.13
CA ALA A 90 -3.45 2.02 3.23
C ALA A 90 -4.55 2.93 3.76
N GLN A 91 -4.34 4.23 3.67
CA GLN A 91 -5.29 5.23 4.15
C GLN A 91 -5.29 6.43 3.20
N ALA A 92 -6.48 6.97 2.92
CA ALA A 92 -6.62 8.20 2.16
C ALA A 92 -7.84 9.01 2.64
N PRO A 93 -7.76 10.35 2.68
CA PRO A 93 -8.93 11.19 2.88
C PRO A 93 -9.86 11.10 1.67
N LEU A 94 -11.15 11.32 1.90
CA LEU A 94 -12.19 11.28 0.88
C LEU A 94 -13.09 12.50 0.95
N GLU A 95 -13.71 12.83 -0.17
CA GLU A 95 -14.88 13.70 -0.16
C GLU A 95 -16.03 13.01 0.58
N THR A 96 -16.77 13.77 1.41
CA THR A 96 -17.82 13.23 2.27
C THR A 96 -18.89 12.44 1.51
N GLU A 97 -19.27 12.90 0.31
CA GLU A 97 -20.25 12.21 -0.55
C GLU A 97 -19.75 10.82 -0.99
N ILE A 98 -18.45 10.68 -1.29
CA ILE A 98 -17.83 9.41 -1.65
C ILE A 98 -17.77 8.49 -0.43
N GLY A 99 -17.45 9.02 0.76
CA GLY A 99 -17.43 8.24 2.00
C GLY A 99 -18.78 7.59 2.36
N LEU A 100 -19.88 8.21 1.92
CA LEU A 100 -21.24 7.70 2.13
C LEU A 100 -21.63 6.60 1.13
N ASP A 101 -20.86 6.38 0.05
CA ASP A 101 -21.14 5.33 -0.94
C ASP A 101 -21.11 3.93 -0.29
N PRO A 102 -22.18 3.14 -0.37
CA PRO A 102 -22.22 1.80 0.20
C PRO A 102 -21.21 0.83 -0.42
N PHE A 103 -20.76 1.03 -1.66
CA PHE A 103 -19.88 0.12 -2.40
C PHE A 103 -18.39 0.44 -2.24
N LEU A 104 -18.04 1.59 -1.67
CA LEU A 104 -16.65 2.05 -1.58
C LEU A 104 -15.71 1.01 -0.92
N ALA A 105 -16.19 0.27 0.08
CA ALA A 105 -15.40 -0.77 0.74
C ALA A 105 -15.08 -1.95 -0.20
N ASP A 106 -16.07 -2.41 -0.96
CA ASP A 106 -15.91 -3.50 -1.94
C ASP A 106 -15.00 -3.07 -3.10
N VAL A 107 -15.14 -1.82 -3.55
CA VAL A 107 -14.30 -1.23 -4.61
C VAL A 107 -12.85 -1.08 -4.16
N ALA A 108 -12.61 -0.60 -2.93
CA ALA A 108 -11.25 -0.49 -2.40
C ALA A 108 -10.58 -1.86 -2.25
N TRP A 109 -11.36 -2.90 -1.89
CA TRP A 109 -10.86 -4.27 -1.86
C TRP A 109 -10.55 -4.80 -3.26
N SER A 110 -11.44 -4.59 -4.23
CA SER A 110 -11.21 -5.05 -5.61
C SER A 110 -10.00 -4.36 -6.21
N TRP A 111 -9.77 -3.07 -5.95
CA TRP A 111 -8.57 -2.37 -6.38
C TRP A 111 -7.26 -3.01 -5.91
N LEU A 112 -7.20 -3.53 -4.68
CA LEU A 112 -6.03 -4.26 -4.21
C LEU A 112 -5.83 -5.56 -5.00
N VAL A 113 -6.90 -6.36 -5.14
CA VAL A 113 -6.86 -7.65 -5.82
C VAL A 113 -6.49 -7.47 -7.30
N ASP A 114 -7.19 -6.57 -7.99
CA ASP A 114 -6.98 -6.27 -9.41
C ASP A 114 -5.56 -5.73 -9.66
N ALA A 115 -5.03 -4.89 -8.76
CA ALA A 115 -3.67 -4.37 -8.89
C ALA A 115 -2.60 -5.44 -8.68
N LEU A 116 -2.79 -6.35 -7.71
CA LEU A 116 -1.90 -7.49 -7.52
C LEU A 116 -1.93 -8.42 -8.75
N ASP A 117 -3.11 -8.72 -9.27
CA ASP A 117 -3.31 -9.58 -10.44
C ASP A 117 -2.71 -8.95 -11.72
N ALA A 118 -2.93 -7.65 -11.94
CA ALA A 118 -2.40 -6.92 -13.10
C ALA A 118 -0.86 -6.88 -13.12
N ARG A 119 -0.23 -6.87 -11.93
CA ARG A 119 1.23 -6.93 -11.78
C ARG A 119 1.79 -8.36 -11.82
N GLY A 120 0.92 -9.37 -11.92
CA GLY A 120 1.32 -10.77 -11.94
C GLY A 120 1.85 -11.27 -10.60
N ALA A 121 1.36 -10.73 -9.49
CA ALA A 121 1.74 -11.16 -8.16
C ALA A 121 1.12 -12.53 -7.83
N ASN A 122 1.95 -13.51 -7.44
CA ASN A 122 1.45 -14.84 -7.07
C ASN A 122 1.19 -14.91 -5.56
N TYR A 123 -0.07 -15.07 -5.16
CA TYR A 123 -0.45 -15.14 -3.75
C TYR A 123 -1.61 -16.09 -3.47
N ILE A 124 -1.76 -16.42 -2.19
CA ILE A 124 -2.92 -17.10 -1.63
C ILE A 124 -3.38 -16.40 -0.34
N SER A 125 -4.51 -16.84 0.21
CA SER A 125 -4.96 -16.47 1.56
C SER A 125 -5.07 -14.95 1.78
N ALA A 126 -5.51 -14.22 0.75
CA ALA A 126 -5.81 -12.80 0.85
C ALA A 126 -7.01 -12.56 1.76
N SER A 127 -6.84 -11.64 2.70
CA SER A 127 -7.88 -11.23 3.64
C SER A 127 -7.67 -9.80 4.07
N GLY A 128 -8.72 -9.13 4.54
CA GLY A 128 -8.62 -7.76 4.99
C GLY A 128 -9.95 -7.15 5.41
N THR A 129 -9.88 -5.87 5.75
CA THR A 129 -11.01 -5.02 6.10
C THR A 129 -10.83 -3.65 5.46
N ALA A 130 -11.87 -3.14 4.81
CA ALA A 130 -11.98 -1.74 4.43
C ALA A 130 -12.92 -1.03 5.42
N THR A 131 -12.42 0.02 6.06
CA THR A 131 -13.14 0.80 7.07
C THR A 131 -13.36 2.21 6.56
N LYS A 132 -14.60 2.68 6.61
CA LYS A 132 -14.98 4.05 6.28
C LYS A 132 -15.17 4.82 7.57
N ILE A 133 -14.52 5.97 7.69
CA ILE A 133 -14.64 6.87 8.83
C ILE A 133 -15.38 8.11 8.32
N ILE A 134 -16.51 8.44 8.94
CA ILE A 134 -17.27 9.66 8.69
C ILE A 134 -17.29 10.46 10.00
N SER A 135 -16.89 11.72 9.92
CA SER A 135 -16.84 12.63 11.06
C SER A 135 -17.68 13.86 10.78
N THR A 136 -18.48 14.30 11.75
CA THR A 136 -19.19 15.59 11.69
C THR A 136 -18.67 16.49 12.80
N GLY A 137 -18.21 17.69 12.44
CA GLY A 137 -17.73 18.69 13.38
C GLY A 137 -18.87 19.32 14.18
N PHE A 138 -18.74 19.36 15.51
CA PHE A 138 -19.64 20.09 16.41
C PHE A 138 -18.85 21.07 17.29
N GLY A 139 -19.51 22.09 17.83
CA GLY A 139 -18.88 23.08 18.71
C GLY A 139 -17.75 23.83 18.01
N GLU A 140 -16.54 23.81 18.59
CA GLU A 140 -15.34 24.46 18.01
C GLU A 140 -14.95 23.90 16.64
N LEU A 141 -15.29 22.63 16.36
CA LEU A 141 -15.02 21.98 15.07
C LEU A 141 -16.12 22.20 14.03
N SER A 142 -17.21 22.89 14.37
CA SER A 142 -18.32 23.14 13.43
C SER A 142 -17.88 23.89 12.18
N SER A 143 -16.85 24.74 12.29
CA SER A 143 -16.26 25.46 11.15
C SER A 143 -15.48 24.57 10.18
N GLN A 144 -15.08 23.37 10.61
CA GLN A 144 -14.34 22.40 9.78
C GLN A 144 -15.28 21.51 8.95
N GLY A 145 -16.56 21.43 9.30
CA GLY A 145 -17.58 20.69 8.54
C GLY A 145 -17.53 19.17 8.75
N ASP A 146 -18.03 18.43 7.76
CA ASP A 146 -17.96 16.97 7.70
C ASP A 146 -16.67 16.51 7.01
N GLY A 147 -16.15 15.37 7.45
CA GLY A 147 -14.97 14.73 6.87
C GLY A 147 -15.19 13.24 6.62
N ALA A 148 -14.46 12.69 5.65
CA ALA A 148 -14.46 11.27 5.36
C ALA A 148 -13.05 10.74 5.10
N GLN A 149 -12.83 9.48 5.45
CA GLN A 149 -11.58 8.77 5.23
C GLN A 149 -11.86 7.29 4.98
N ILE A 150 -11.03 6.66 4.16
CA ILE A 150 -10.98 5.20 4.03
C ILE A 150 -9.67 4.66 4.57
N GLU A 151 -9.76 3.52 5.24
CA GLU A 151 -8.64 2.74 5.73
C GLU A 151 -8.78 1.30 5.25
N LEU A 152 -7.78 0.79 4.53
CA LEU A 152 -7.67 -0.61 4.16
C LEU A 152 -6.58 -1.29 4.99
N ARG A 153 -6.93 -2.36 5.67
CA ARG A 153 -5.98 -3.31 6.27
C ARG A 153 -6.10 -4.63 5.53
N ALA A 154 -5.00 -5.12 4.99
CA ALA A 154 -4.99 -6.35 4.23
C ALA A 154 -3.79 -7.22 4.58
N SER A 155 -3.89 -8.50 4.28
CA SER A 155 -2.78 -9.43 4.38
C SER A 155 -2.96 -10.58 3.41
N TRP A 156 -1.86 -11.09 2.87
CA TRP A 156 -1.84 -12.21 1.93
C TRP A 156 -0.50 -12.94 2.03
N THR A 157 -0.43 -14.10 1.39
CA THR A 157 0.72 -14.99 1.45
C THR A 157 1.32 -15.11 0.05
N PRO A 158 2.45 -14.43 -0.22
CA PRO A 158 3.21 -14.66 -1.45
C PRO A 158 3.59 -16.14 -1.60
N THR A 159 3.50 -16.68 -2.82
CA THR A 159 3.84 -18.07 -3.11
C THR A 159 5.18 -18.24 -3.82
N ASP A 160 5.85 -17.13 -4.14
CA ASP A 160 7.18 -17.08 -4.71
C ASP A 160 8.00 -15.89 -4.15
N HIS A 161 9.21 -15.69 -4.69
CA HIS A 161 10.10 -14.60 -4.29
C HIS A 161 9.90 -13.32 -5.12
N ASN A 162 8.88 -13.23 -5.97
CA ASN A 162 8.62 -12.06 -6.82
C ASN A 162 7.94 -10.91 -6.04
N LEU A 163 8.60 -10.43 -4.98
CA LEU A 163 8.06 -9.36 -4.13
C LEU A 163 7.97 -8.01 -4.83
N GLN A 164 8.67 -7.83 -5.96
CA GLN A 164 8.48 -6.68 -6.85
C GLN A 164 7.00 -6.50 -7.23
N ALA A 165 6.35 -7.53 -7.77
CA ALA A 165 4.96 -7.43 -8.22
C ALA A 165 3.98 -7.09 -7.07
N HIS A 166 4.24 -7.59 -5.87
CA HIS A 166 3.41 -7.29 -4.70
C HIS A 166 3.54 -5.83 -4.25
N VAL A 167 4.76 -5.26 -4.28
CA VAL A 167 4.99 -3.85 -3.92
C VAL A 167 4.42 -2.93 -4.98
N GLU A 168 4.55 -3.27 -6.26
CA GLU A 168 3.97 -2.48 -7.35
C GLU A 168 2.43 -2.48 -7.31
N GLY A 169 1.81 -3.64 -7.05
CA GLY A 169 0.35 -3.73 -6.90
C GLY A 169 -0.18 -2.95 -5.71
N TRP A 170 0.52 -3.02 -4.56
CA TRP A 170 0.22 -2.18 -3.41
C TRP A 170 0.40 -0.68 -3.69
N SER A 171 1.44 -0.31 -4.44
CA SER A 171 1.69 1.08 -4.84
C SER A 171 0.57 1.62 -5.73
N GLU A 172 0.06 0.79 -6.64
CA GLU A 172 -1.05 1.14 -7.52
C GLU A 172 -2.36 1.33 -6.75
N LEU A 173 -2.65 0.48 -5.75
CA LEU A 173 -3.73 0.72 -4.79
C LEU A 173 -3.62 2.09 -4.13
N LEU A 174 -2.45 2.45 -3.60
CA LEU A 174 -2.27 3.75 -2.92
C LEU A 174 -2.54 4.93 -3.85
N CYS A 175 -2.08 4.84 -5.09
CA CYS A 175 -2.36 5.86 -6.10
C CYS A 175 -3.86 5.96 -6.41
N MET A 176 -4.56 4.83 -6.56
CA MET A 176 -6.01 4.83 -6.80
C MET A 176 -6.80 5.41 -5.62
N LEU A 177 -6.44 5.04 -4.39
CA LEU A 177 -7.04 5.61 -3.17
C LEU A 177 -6.82 7.12 -3.07
N ALA A 178 -5.66 7.60 -3.53
CA ALA A 178 -5.34 9.02 -3.63
C ALA A 178 -5.96 9.73 -4.86
N GLY A 179 -6.83 9.06 -5.62
CA GLY A 179 -7.53 9.63 -6.77
C GLY A 179 -6.68 9.74 -8.05
N LEU A 180 -5.48 9.13 -8.08
CA LEU A 180 -4.69 9.04 -9.30
C LEU A 180 -5.21 7.87 -10.15
N PRO A 181 -5.54 8.11 -11.44
CA PRO A 181 -6.04 7.04 -12.32
C PRO A 181 -4.96 5.98 -12.53
N PRO A 182 -5.32 4.69 -12.71
CA PRO A 182 -4.36 3.62 -12.97
C PRO A 182 -3.56 3.91 -14.25
N VAL A 183 -2.31 3.46 -14.29
CA VAL A 183 -1.45 3.65 -15.46
C VAL A 183 -1.76 2.53 -16.44
N VAL A 184 -2.63 2.79 -17.40
CA VAL A 184 -2.88 1.85 -18.49
C VAL A 184 -1.73 1.96 -19.48
N ASP A 185 -0.92 0.91 -19.63
CA ASP A 185 0.13 0.87 -20.64
C ASP A 185 -0.47 1.14 -22.03
N GLY A 186 -0.04 2.25 -22.65
CA GLY A 186 -0.37 2.59 -24.04
C GLY A 186 -1.36 3.75 -24.26
N VAL A 187 -1.88 4.41 -23.21
CA VAL A 187 -2.73 5.61 -23.38
C VAL A 187 -2.07 6.83 -22.78
N THR A 188 -1.50 7.70 -23.64
CA THR A 188 -1.08 9.04 -23.24
C THR A 188 -2.31 9.84 -22.80
N MET A 189 -2.34 10.26 -21.53
CA MET A 189 -3.41 11.10 -20.99
C MET A 189 -3.47 12.44 -21.74
N LEU A 190 -4.53 12.64 -22.52
CA LEU A 190 -4.80 13.93 -23.17
C LEU A 190 -5.23 14.93 -22.08
N GLN A 191 -4.39 15.91 -21.77
CA GLN A 191 -4.72 16.94 -20.78
C GLN A 191 -5.95 17.74 -21.24
N ALA A 192 -7.07 17.54 -20.56
CA ALA A 192 -8.25 18.37 -20.75
C ALA A 192 -7.95 19.80 -20.28
N ARG A 193 -7.66 20.70 -21.23
CA ARG A 193 -7.59 22.14 -20.97
C ARG A 193 -8.96 22.61 -20.46
N ARG A 194 -9.03 22.91 -19.17
CA ARG A 194 -10.20 23.55 -18.56
C ARG A 194 -10.30 24.97 -19.12
N ALA A 195 -11.23 25.19 -20.05
CA ALA A 195 -11.54 26.52 -20.55
C ALA A 195 -12.11 27.36 -19.41
N ARG A 196 -11.38 28.43 -19.04
CA ARG A 196 -11.82 29.45 -18.09
C ARG A 196 -13.04 30.14 -18.70
N ARG A 197 -14.21 30.04 -18.06
CA ARG A 197 -15.34 30.92 -18.38
C ARG A 197 -15.27 32.13 -17.45
N GLU A 198 -15.25 33.30 -18.08
CA GLU A 198 -15.44 34.61 -17.46
C GLU A 198 -16.92 34.83 -17.08
#